data_AF-A0A7K2P0S5-F1
#
_entry.id   AF-A0A7K2P0S5-F1
#
_cell.length_a   1.000
_cell.length_b   1.000
_cell.length_c   1.000
_cell.angle_alpha   90.00
_cell.angle_beta   90.00
_cell.angle_gamma   90.00
#
_symmetry.space_group_name_H-M   'P 1'
#
loop_
_entity.id
_entity.type
_entity.pdbx_description
1 polymer ?
#
loop_
_entity_poly.entity_id
_entity_poly.type
_entity_poly.pdbx_seq_one_letter_code
_entity_poly.pdbx_strand_id
1 'polypeptide(L)'
;MTHQWRGIIEEYRDRLPVSDSTPVVTLREGGTPLVPAQVLSERTGCEVHLKVEGANPTGSFKDRGMTMAISKAKEEGAQAVICASTGNTSASAAAYGVRAGMVSAVLVPQGKIALGKMGQALVHGAKILQVDGN
;
A
#
# COMPACT_ATOMS: atom_id res chain seq x y z
N MET A 1 -3.24 22.49 -19.57
CA MET A 1 -3.92 21.24 -19.16
C MET A 1 -3.47 20.91 -17.75
N THR A 2 -4.36 20.49 -16.85
CA THR A 2 -3.99 20.07 -15.49
C THR A 2 -3.26 18.72 -15.55
N HIS A 3 -2.10 18.62 -14.89
CA HIS A 3 -1.36 17.36 -14.77
C HIS A 3 -2.17 16.39 -13.91
N GLN A 4 -2.63 15.27 -14.50
CA GLN A 4 -3.31 14.22 -13.74
C GLN A 4 -2.28 13.28 -13.11
N TRP A 5 -2.33 13.10 -11.80
CA TRP A 5 -1.46 12.16 -11.07
C TRP A 5 -1.65 10.72 -11.55
N ARG A 6 -0.55 10.04 -11.92
CA ARG A 6 -0.59 8.68 -12.52
C ARG A 6 -0.20 7.55 -11.56
N GLY A 7 0.23 7.88 -10.34
CA GLY A 7 0.78 6.93 -9.36
C GLY A 7 2.30 6.99 -9.30
N ILE A 8 2.89 6.60 -8.16
CA ILE A 8 4.30 6.93 -7.89
C ILE A 8 5.28 6.38 -8.93
N ILE A 9 4.99 5.22 -9.53
CA ILE A 9 5.90 4.60 -10.49
C ILE A 9 6.01 5.45 -11.75
N GLU A 10 4.89 5.97 -12.26
CA GLU A 10 4.92 6.81 -13.46
C GLU A 10 5.39 8.24 -13.20
N GLU A 11 5.20 8.74 -11.98
CA GLU A 11 5.64 10.08 -11.60
C GLU A 11 7.14 10.15 -11.27
N TYR A 12 7.74 9.02 -10.86
CA TYR A 12 9.15 8.94 -10.45
C TYR A 12 9.90 7.78 -11.11
N ARG A 13 9.50 7.39 -12.32
CA ARG A 13 10.01 6.22 -13.05
C ARG A 13 11.53 6.19 -13.16
N ASP A 14 12.12 7.34 -13.47
CA ASP A 14 13.55 7.58 -13.63
C ASP A 14 14.36 7.43 -12.32
N ARG A 15 13.69 7.32 -11.17
CA ARG A 15 14.30 7.17 -9.83
C ARG A 15 14.00 5.82 -9.18
N LEU A 16 13.27 4.94 -9.87
CA LEU A 16 12.82 3.66 -9.36
C LEU A 16 13.42 2.51 -10.18
N PRO A 17 13.62 1.32 -9.57
CA PRO A 17 14.22 0.16 -10.25
C PRO A 17 13.21 -0.56 -11.18
N VAL A 18 12.66 0.18 -12.14
CA VAL A 18 11.70 -0.29 -13.14
C VAL A 18 12.27 -0.08 -14.54
N SER A 19 11.96 -1.02 -15.44
CA SER A 19 12.26 -0.93 -16.87
C SER A 19 11.04 -0.39 -17.62
N ASP A 20 11.21 -0.09 -18.91
CA ASP A 20 10.10 0.28 -19.79
C ASP A 20 9.07 -0.85 -19.94
N SER A 21 9.49 -2.10 -19.74
CA SER A 21 8.60 -3.27 -19.78
C SER A 21 8.03 -3.66 -18.42
N THR A 22 8.42 -3.02 -17.32
CA THR A 22 7.87 -3.33 -15.99
C THR A 22 6.37 -3.03 -15.98
N PRO A 23 5.50 -4.03 -15.71
CA PRO A 23 4.06 -3.80 -15.63
C PRO A 23 3.72 -2.98 -14.38
N VAL A 24 3.13 -1.80 -14.57
CA VAL A 24 2.77 -0.91 -13.46
C VAL A 24 1.41 -1.26 -12.87
N VAL A 25 1.43 -1.77 -11.64
CA VAL A 25 0.24 -2.03 -10.82
C VAL A 25 0.00 -0.85 -9.88
N THR A 26 -0.79 0.11 -10.34
CA THR A 26 -1.10 1.35 -9.61
C THR A 26 -2.57 1.41 -9.16
N LEU A 27 -2.79 2.00 -7.98
CA LEU A 27 -4.10 2.49 -7.51
C LEU A 27 -4.13 4.03 -7.44
N ARG A 28 -3.17 4.69 -8.10
CA ARG A 28 -2.90 6.14 -8.04
C ARG A 28 -2.44 6.63 -6.67
N GLU A 29 -1.71 5.77 -5.96
CA GLU A 29 -1.06 6.13 -4.69
C GLU A 29 -0.01 7.23 -4.83
N GLY A 30 0.34 7.86 -3.71
CA GLY A 30 1.19 9.03 -3.69
C GLY A 30 0.42 10.32 -3.96
N GLY A 31 1.13 11.39 -4.32
CA GLY A 31 0.49 12.69 -4.59
C GLY A 31 -0.28 13.28 -3.40
N THR A 32 -0.05 12.77 -2.18
CA THR A 32 -0.85 13.09 -1.00
C THR A 32 -0.67 14.54 -0.55
N PRO A 33 -1.68 15.13 0.12
CA PRO A 33 -1.60 16.51 0.60
C PRO A 33 -0.40 16.75 1.51
N LEU A 34 0.23 17.91 1.34
CA LEU A 34 1.15 18.51 2.32
C LEU A 34 0.42 19.71 2.92
N VAL A 35 -0.04 19.58 4.16
CA VAL A 35 -0.96 20.55 4.78
C VAL A 35 -0.20 21.37 5.83
N PRO A 36 -0.22 22.72 5.78
CA PRO A 36 0.39 23.54 6.81
C PRO A 36 -0.36 23.36 8.15
N ALA A 37 0.38 23.18 9.25
CA ALA A 37 -0.19 22.96 10.57
C ALA A 37 0.03 24.17 11.49
N GLN A 38 -0.75 25.22 11.25
CA GLN A 38 -0.60 26.54 11.92
C GLN A 38 -0.47 26.45 13.44
N VAL A 39 -1.37 25.72 14.11
CA VAL A 39 -1.34 25.56 15.58
C VAL A 39 -0.07 24.85 16.06
N LEU A 40 0.44 23.87 15.30
CA LEU A 40 1.70 23.20 15.66
C LEU A 40 2.90 24.11 15.41
N SER A 41 2.87 24.90 14.34
CA SER A 41 3.91 25.88 14.04
C SER A 41 4.03 26.91 15.17
N GLU A 42 2.92 27.49 15.60
CA GLU A 42 2.89 28.45 16.72
C GLU A 42 3.42 27.85 18.03
N ARG A 43 3.03 26.62 18.34
CA ARG A 43 3.44 25.94 19.57
C ARG A 43 4.92 25.55 19.60
N THR A 44 5.52 25.32 18.44
CA THR A 44 6.91 24.84 18.33
C THR A 44 7.90 25.94 17.97
N GLY A 45 7.43 27.07 17.45
CA GLY A 45 8.28 28.11 16.87
C GLY A 45 8.90 27.72 15.52
N CYS A 46 8.47 26.60 14.92
CA CYS A 46 8.96 26.07 13.65
C CYS A 46 7.89 26.14 12.56
N GLU A 47 8.28 26.01 11.29
CA GLU A 47 7.34 25.82 10.19
C GLU A 47 6.96 24.33 10.08
N VAL A 48 5.74 23.97 10.52
CA VAL A 48 5.27 22.58 10.56
C VAL A 48 4.29 22.29 9.43
N HIS A 49 4.55 21.20 8.72
CA HIS A 49 3.66 20.64 7.71
C HIS A 49 3.32 19.17 8.02
N LEU A 50 2.11 18.75 7.63
CA LEU A 50 1.63 17.38 7.75
C LEU A 50 1.59 16.73 6.37
N LYS A 51 2.34 15.65 6.20
CA LYS A 51 2.23 14.80 5.02
C LYS A 51 1.11 13.78 5.24
N VAL A 52 -0.06 14.02 4.65
CA VAL A 52 -1.30 13.29 4.98
C VAL A 52 -1.37 11.97 4.20
N GLU A 53 -0.63 10.98 4.68
CA GLU A 53 -0.52 9.65 4.04
C GLU A 53 -1.77 8.77 4.16
N GLY A 54 -2.72 9.16 5.01
CA GLY A 54 -4.03 8.52 5.09
C GLY A 54 -4.91 8.71 3.85
N ALA A 55 -4.55 9.63 2.96
CA ALA A 55 -5.25 9.86 1.69
C ALA A 55 -4.84 8.88 0.56
N ASN A 56 -3.92 7.95 0.84
CA ASN A 56 -3.61 6.87 -0.10
C ASN A 56 -4.78 5.87 -0.23
N PRO A 57 -4.86 5.10 -1.33
CA PRO A 57 -6.00 4.23 -1.63
C PRO A 57 -6.46 3.27 -0.52
N THR A 58 -5.53 2.68 0.24
CA THR A 58 -5.85 1.77 1.36
C THR A 58 -5.78 2.45 2.73
N GLY A 59 -5.57 3.76 2.75
CA GLY A 59 -5.54 4.58 3.96
C GLY A 59 -4.17 4.65 4.64
N SER A 60 -3.08 4.25 3.97
CA SER A 60 -1.74 4.37 4.55
C SER A 60 -0.61 4.51 3.53
N PHE A 61 0.56 4.95 3.99
CA PHE A 61 1.77 5.04 3.18
C PHE A 61 2.27 3.70 2.61
N LYS A 62 1.77 2.56 3.11
CA LYS A 62 2.21 1.22 2.66
C LYS A 62 1.95 1.01 1.17
N ASP A 63 0.96 1.70 0.62
CA ASP A 63 0.64 1.69 -0.81
C ASP A 63 1.82 2.07 -1.69
N ARG A 64 2.66 3.01 -1.23
CA ARG A 64 3.87 3.43 -1.93
C ARG A 64 4.88 2.30 -2.10
N GLY A 65 5.02 1.43 -1.10
CA GLY A 65 5.88 0.26 -1.21
C GLY A 65 5.21 -0.85 -2.00
N MET A 66 3.91 -1.02 -1.80
CA MET A 66 3.17 -2.17 -2.33
C MET A 66 2.99 -2.11 -3.85
N THR A 67 2.73 -0.93 -4.42
CA THR A 67 2.74 -0.69 -5.87
C THR A 67 4.04 -1.18 -6.52
N MET A 68 5.20 -0.87 -5.92
CA MET A 68 6.50 -1.30 -6.40
C MET A 68 6.68 -2.81 -6.24
N ALA A 69 6.43 -3.34 -5.05
CA ALA A 69 6.61 -4.76 -4.76
C ALA A 69 5.76 -5.64 -5.68
N ILE A 70 4.50 -5.29 -5.88
CA ILE A 70 3.58 -6.06 -6.72
C ILE A 70 3.88 -5.89 -8.21
N SER A 71 4.28 -4.69 -8.66
CA SER A 71 4.71 -4.47 -10.05
C SER A 71 5.92 -5.33 -10.40
N LYS A 72 6.92 -5.40 -9.51
CA LYS A 72 8.10 -6.25 -9.67
C LYS A 72 7.77 -7.74 -9.55
N ALA A 73 6.95 -8.13 -8.58
CA ALA A 73 6.49 -9.52 -8.49
C ALA A 73 5.76 -9.96 -9.77
N LYS A 74 4.98 -9.06 -10.38
CA LYS A 74 4.29 -9.33 -11.65
C LYS A 74 5.28 -9.47 -12.81
N GLU A 75 6.29 -8.61 -12.85
CA GLU A 75 7.40 -8.70 -13.82
C GLU A 75 8.12 -10.05 -13.74
N GLU A 76 8.32 -10.56 -12.52
CA GLU A 76 8.96 -11.85 -12.26
C GLU A 76 8.01 -13.06 -12.44
N GLY A 77 6.77 -12.83 -12.85
CA GLY A 77 5.79 -13.89 -13.12
C GLY A 77 5.13 -14.49 -11.88
N ALA A 78 5.21 -13.83 -10.72
CA ALA A 78 4.56 -14.30 -9.49
C ALA A 78 3.04 -14.40 -9.68
N GLN A 79 2.45 -15.47 -9.13
CA GLN A 79 1.00 -15.73 -9.19
C GLN A 79 0.29 -15.41 -7.87
N ALA A 80 1.06 -15.19 -6.80
CA ALA A 80 0.54 -14.95 -5.46
C ALA A 80 1.42 -13.98 -4.67
N VAL A 81 0.78 -13.22 -3.78
CA VAL A 81 1.44 -12.43 -2.74
C VAL A 81 0.97 -12.93 -1.37
N ILE A 82 1.90 -12.97 -0.44
CA ILE A 82 1.66 -13.44 0.91
C ILE A 82 2.23 -12.46 1.92
N CYS A 83 1.50 -12.20 3.00
CA CYS A 83 2.00 -11.37 4.10
C CYS A 83 1.62 -11.94 5.46
N ALA A 84 2.54 -11.83 6.42
CA ALA A 84 2.30 -12.14 7.83
C ALA A 84 2.11 -10.83 8.60
N SER A 85 0.97 -10.18 8.42
CA SER A 85 0.63 -8.91 9.07
C SER A 85 -0.89 -8.81 9.24
N THR A 86 -1.32 -8.11 10.27
CA THR A 86 -2.73 -8.03 10.67
C THR A 86 -3.30 -6.62 10.51
N GLY A 87 -2.67 -5.78 9.68
CA GLY A 87 -2.97 -4.34 9.59
C GLY A 87 -2.74 -3.74 8.21
N ASN A 88 -2.27 -2.49 8.14
CA ASN A 88 -2.17 -1.73 6.89
C ASN A 88 -1.36 -2.44 5.78
N THR A 89 -0.32 -3.18 6.13
CA THR A 89 0.46 -3.96 5.15
C THR A 89 -0.40 -5.03 4.48
N SER A 90 -1.22 -5.76 5.24
CA SER A 90 -2.14 -6.77 4.67
C SER A 90 -3.24 -6.15 3.83
N ALA A 91 -3.78 -4.99 4.22
CA ALA A 91 -4.77 -4.28 3.42
C ALA A 91 -4.19 -3.84 2.07
N SER A 92 -2.99 -3.24 2.10
CA SER A 92 -2.26 -2.83 0.90
C SER A 92 -1.91 -4.04 0.01
N ALA A 93 -1.33 -5.11 0.57
CA ALA A 93 -0.98 -6.31 -0.17
C ALA A 93 -2.20 -6.99 -0.82
N ALA A 94 -3.35 -6.99 -0.12
CA ALA A 94 -4.62 -7.46 -0.66
C ALA A 94 -5.06 -6.63 -1.87
N ALA A 95 -5.15 -5.32 -1.71
CA ALA A 95 -5.64 -4.41 -2.74
C ALA A 95 -4.78 -4.47 -4.02
N TYR A 96 -3.45 -4.37 -3.88
CA TYR A 96 -2.54 -4.42 -5.03
C TYR A 96 -2.41 -5.82 -5.63
N GLY A 97 -2.39 -6.87 -4.80
CA GLY A 97 -2.37 -8.26 -5.28
C GLY A 97 -3.58 -8.58 -6.15
N VAL A 98 -4.78 -8.23 -5.69
CA VAL A 98 -6.02 -8.41 -6.48
C VAL A 98 -6.01 -7.53 -7.73
N ARG A 99 -5.56 -6.27 -7.63
CA ARG A 99 -5.40 -5.39 -8.80
C ARG A 99 -4.44 -5.99 -9.85
N ALA A 100 -3.41 -6.71 -9.43
CA ALA A 100 -2.46 -7.36 -10.30
C ALA A 100 -2.97 -8.66 -10.93
N GLY A 101 -4.10 -9.21 -10.44
CA GLY A 101 -4.61 -10.53 -10.82
C GLY A 101 -3.93 -11.68 -10.07
N MET A 102 -3.28 -11.40 -8.94
CA MET A 102 -2.59 -12.40 -8.12
C MET A 102 -3.48 -12.91 -6.98
N VAL A 103 -3.22 -14.14 -6.53
CA VAL A 103 -3.79 -14.63 -5.26
C VAL A 103 -3.17 -13.84 -4.11
N SER A 104 -3.98 -13.18 -3.30
CA SER A 104 -3.49 -12.52 -2.08
C SER A 104 -3.84 -13.34 -0.85
N ALA A 105 -2.86 -13.59 0.02
CA ALA A 105 -3.04 -14.33 1.26
C ALA A 105 -2.42 -13.62 2.46
N VAL A 106 -3.09 -13.71 3.61
CA VAL A 106 -2.61 -13.19 4.89
C VAL A 106 -2.45 -14.35 5.85
N LEU A 107 -1.23 -14.59 6.33
CA LEU A 107 -1.00 -15.56 7.40
C LEU A 107 -1.25 -14.93 8.76
N VAL A 108 -1.93 -15.69 9.60
CA VAL A 108 -2.25 -15.29 10.96
C VAL A 108 -2.15 -16.46 11.93
N PRO A 109 -1.65 -16.25 13.16
CA PRO A 109 -1.67 -17.29 14.18
C PRO A 109 -3.10 -17.56 14.64
N GLN A 110 -3.44 -18.85 14.75
CA GLN A 110 -4.78 -19.30 15.09
C GLN A 110 -5.24 -18.73 16.45
N GLY A 111 -6.47 -18.23 16.51
CA GLY A 111 -7.10 -17.75 17.74
C GLY A 111 -6.59 -16.41 18.31
N LYS A 112 -5.55 -15.80 17.73
CA LYS A 112 -4.89 -14.60 18.30
C LYS A 112 -5.31 -13.26 17.68
N ILE A 113 -6.23 -13.23 16.71
CA ILE A 113 -6.57 -11.98 15.98
C ILE A 113 -8.07 -11.70 15.97
N ALA A 114 -8.42 -10.47 16.35
CA ALA A 114 -9.75 -9.91 16.16
C ALA A 114 -10.05 -9.65 14.67
N LEU A 115 -11.14 -10.22 14.16
CA LEU A 115 -11.61 -10.09 12.78
C LEU A 115 -11.68 -8.63 12.29
N GLY A 116 -12.02 -7.68 13.16
CA GLY A 116 -12.08 -6.25 12.82
C GLY A 116 -10.76 -5.67 12.31
N LYS A 117 -9.61 -6.17 12.79
CA LYS A 117 -8.29 -5.76 12.29
C LYS A 117 -8.01 -6.26 10.86
N MET A 118 -8.66 -7.35 10.46
CA MET A 118 -8.50 -7.96 9.13
C MET A 118 -9.57 -7.51 8.13
N GLY A 119 -10.52 -6.66 8.55
CA GLY A 119 -11.65 -6.25 7.73
C GLY A 119 -11.24 -5.69 6.36
N GLN A 120 -10.25 -4.81 6.31
CA GLN A 120 -9.77 -4.24 5.05
C GLN A 120 -9.16 -5.30 4.11
N ALA A 121 -8.33 -6.20 4.64
CA ALA A 121 -7.70 -7.25 3.83
C ALA A 121 -8.75 -8.22 3.25
N LEU A 122 -9.76 -8.59 4.05
CA LEU A 122 -10.89 -9.42 3.62
C LEU A 122 -11.73 -8.74 2.55
N VAL A 123 -12.07 -7.46 2.73
CA VAL A 123 -12.84 -6.67 1.74
C VAL A 123 -12.09 -6.55 0.42
N HIS A 124 -10.76 -6.46 0.48
CA HIS A 124 -9.91 -6.45 -0.72
C HIS A 124 -9.67 -7.85 -1.32
N GLY A 125 -10.32 -8.91 -0.81
CA GLY A 125 -10.30 -10.24 -1.41
C GLY A 125 -9.15 -11.15 -0.97
N ALA A 126 -8.44 -10.82 0.11
CA ALA A 126 -7.39 -11.69 0.61
C ALA A 126 -7.94 -12.97 1.25
N LYS A 127 -7.25 -14.08 1.00
CA LYS A 127 -7.46 -15.36 1.69
C LYS A 127 -6.77 -15.33 3.05
N ILE A 128 -7.50 -15.60 4.11
CA ILE A 128 -6.92 -15.71 5.46
C ILE A 128 -6.44 -17.15 5.66
N LEU A 129 -5.14 -17.31 5.89
CA LEU A 129 -4.52 -18.59 6.19
C LEU A 129 -4.18 -18.61 7.68
N GLN A 130 -4.97 -19.35 8.45
CA GLN A 130 -4.67 -19.56 9.87
C GLN A 130 -3.61 -20.66 9.99
N VAL A 131 -2.57 -20.41 10.75
CA VAL A 131 -1.50 -21.37 11.02
C VAL A 131 -1.45 -21.72 12.50
N ASP A 132 -1.23 -23.00 12.78
CA ASP A 132 -0.90 -23.49 14.11
C ASP A 132 0.57 -23.14 14.39
N GLY A 133 0.77 -22.01 15.06
CA GLY A 133 2.07 -21.39 15.25
C GLY A 133 2.01 -20.25 16.28
N ASN A 134 3.18 -19.81 16.74
CA ASN A 134 3.29 -18.81 17.81
C ASN A 134 3.25 -17.37 17.31
#